data_AF-A0A5M8PUK2-F1
#
_entry.id   AF-A0A5M8PUK2-F1
#
_cell.length_a   1.000
_cell.length_b   1.000
_cell.length_c   1.000
_cell.angle_alpha   90.00
_cell.angle_beta   90.00
_cell.angle_gamma   90.00
#
_symmetry.space_group_name_H-M   'P 1'
#
loop_
_entity.id
_entity.type
_entity.pdbx_description
1 polymer ?
#
loop_
_entity_poly.entity_id
_entity_poly.type
_entity_poly.pdbx_seq_one_letter_code
_entity_poly.pdbx_strand_id
1 'polypeptide(L)'
;MAPVKGQVCIMVQEVVPASSIPISHQYLLNQPVGQRSVYPERNELFIIEDRMTFLCESDIALPTDNIYKDWIFDGSNPDSHLLGMFDKDFFIRRIINFSAESIRPLSLSAPLHAELEIEAYGRDYLAVAFSHSKVISLPFTMFIDGFGLHRTSYRSILGVYIVPAGMTSREQTRRPNVFVLTLGPHGAKPSDVFAVVTSPLSTLDRGTKLTVNGEEIFVCAYTLAFTGDMPQQLANKGLMSQKANYGCGFCLIHSKERQNLNFDIQKYGRYHHRTLAVRRRGDRLNKTACTALFKEIGMKDEQTPLILFAPCLDLIRSRPPDMAHSEF
;
A
#
# COMPACT_ATOMS: atom_id res chain seq x y z
N MET A 1 11.66 26.49 1.91
CA MET A 1 11.39 27.46 2.99
C MET A 1 11.17 26.66 4.27
N ALA A 2 11.63 27.11 5.45
CA ALA A 2 11.35 26.39 6.69
C ALA A 2 9.87 26.60 7.08
N PRO A 3 9.13 25.55 7.49
CA PRO A 3 7.72 25.69 7.85
C PRO A 3 7.55 26.63 9.06
N VAL A 4 6.59 27.55 8.98
CA VAL A 4 6.26 28.47 10.06
C VAL A 4 5.25 27.80 11.00
N LYS A 5 5.41 28.00 12.32
CA LYS A 5 4.49 27.45 13.33
C LYS A 5 3.05 27.88 13.04
N GLY A 6 2.15 26.89 12.91
CA GLY A 6 0.72 27.12 12.65
C GLY A 6 0.32 27.12 11.17
N GLN A 7 1.29 27.05 10.25
CA GLN A 7 1.03 26.93 8.82
C GLN A 7 0.87 25.46 8.42
N VAL A 8 -0.11 25.17 7.58
CA VAL A 8 -0.27 23.84 6.95
C VAL A 8 0.69 23.75 5.78
N CYS A 9 1.63 22.81 5.86
CA CYS A 9 2.60 22.51 4.80
C CYS A 9 2.51 21.02 4.48
N ILE A 10 2.77 20.67 3.22
CA ILE A 10 2.94 19.30 2.78
C ILE A 10 4.42 19.01 2.59
N MET A 11 4.88 17.86 3.06
CA MET A 11 6.23 17.39 2.81
C MET A 11 6.21 16.55 1.53
N VAL A 12 7.03 16.90 0.54
CA VAL A 12 7.09 16.25 -0.77
C VAL A 12 8.51 15.77 -1.09
N GLN A 13 8.59 14.68 -1.84
CA GLN A 13 9.84 14.21 -2.44
C GLN A 13 10.18 15.01 -3.69
N GLU A 14 11.45 15.32 -3.88
CA GLU A 14 11.92 16.00 -5.09
C GLU A 14 11.80 15.06 -6.30
N VAL A 15 11.30 15.58 -7.43
CA VAL A 15 11.21 14.88 -8.71
C VAL A 15 11.92 15.71 -9.77
N VAL A 16 12.92 15.14 -10.44
CA VAL A 16 13.79 15.87 -11.36
C VAL A 16 14.03 15.12 -12.67
N PRO A 17 14.26 15.82 -13.80
CA PRO A 17 14.73 15.18 -15.02
C PRO A 17 16.19 14.74 -14.88
N ALA A 18 16.64 13.82 -15.75
CA ALA A 18 18.02 13.31 -15.75
C ALA A 18 19.09 14.42 -15.81
N SER A 19 18.82 15.50 -16.55
CA SER A 19 19.74 16.64 -16.71
C SER A 19 20.01 17.41 -15.42
N SER A 20 19.10 17.33 -14.44
CA SER A 20 19.20 18.04 -13.17
C SER A 20 19.90 17.21 -12.10
N ILE A 21 20.28 15.96 -12.40
CA ILE A 21 21.03 15.11 -11.49
C ILE A 21 22.48 15.61 -11.41
N PRO A 22 23.04 15.82 -10.19
CA PRO A 22 24.41 16.27 -10.02
C PRO A 22 25.42 15.40 -10.76
N ILE A 23 26.45 16.02 -11.34
CA ILE A 23 27.52 15.32 -12.09
C ILE A 23 28.13 14.19 -11.26
N SER A 24 28.30 14.40 -9.95
CA SER A 24 28.79 13.40 -9.00
C SER A 24 27.97 12.11 -8.98
N HIS A 25 26.69 12.15 -9.35
CA HIS A 25 25.74 11.03 -9.26
C HIS A 25 25.24 10.55 -10.62
N GLN A 26 25.69 11.15 -11.73
CA GLN A 26 25.26 10.75 -13.09
C GLN A 26 25.61 9.30 -13.44
N TYR A 27 26.65 8.72 -12.82
CA TYR A 27 27.02 7.32 -13.03
C TYR A 27 25.90 6.35 -12.63
N LEU A 28 25.01 6.74 -11.68
CA LEU A 28 23.85 5.94 -11.27
C LEU A 28 22.86 5.72 -12.40
N LEU A 29 22.77 6.66 -13.35
CA LEU A 29 21.87 6.56 -14.50
C LEU A 29 22.23 5.43 -15.46
N ASN A 30 23.49 5.01 -15.45
CA ASN A 30 24.02 3.92 -16.27
C ASN A 30 23.95 2.56 -15.58
N GLN A 31 23.55 2.52 -14.30
CA GLN A 31 23.40 1.25 -13.59
C GLN A 31 22.14 0.52 -14.07
N PRO A 32 22.19 -0.82 -14.18
CA PRO A 32 21.01 -1.61 -14.49
C PRO A 32 19.98 -1.50 -13.36
N VAL A 33 18.70 -1.41 -13.73
CA VAL A 33 17.59 -1.29 -12.79
C VAL A 33 16.69 -2.52 -12.96
N GLY A 34 16.68 -3.39 -11.95
CA GLY A 34 16.00 -4.69 -12.05
C GLY A 34 16.69 -5.59 -13.08
N GLN A 35 15.93 -6.14 -14.03
CA GLN A 35 16.46 -6.95 -15.14
C GLN A 35 16.73 -6.11 -16.40
N ARG A 36 16.54 -4.79 -16.35
CA ARG A 36 16.65 -3.90 -17.51
C ARG A 36 17.91 -3.04 -17.44
N SER A 37 18.61 -2.99 -18.56
CA SER A 37 19.67 -2.02 -18.82
C SER A 37 19.19 -1.10 -19.94
N VAL A 38 18.53 0.00 -19.57
CA VAL A 38 18.01 0.99 -20.51
C VAL A 38 18.50 2.35 -20.04
N TYR A 39 19.04 3.15 -20.96
CA TYR A 39 19.42 4.53 -20.65
C TYR A 39 18.18 5.37 -20.31
N PRO A 40 18.31 6.43 -19.49
CA PRO A 40 17.22 7.36 -19.26
C PRO A 40 16.62 7.91 -20.54
N GLU A 41 15.29 8.00 -20.60
CA GLU A 41 14.59 8.66 -21.69
C GLU A 41 14.47 10.17 -21.43
N ARG A 42 14.28 10.97 -22.48
CA ARG A 42 14.24 12.44 -22.37
C ARG A 42 13.08 12.95 -21.48
N ASN A 43 11.96 12.25 -21.49
CA ASN A 43 10.76 12.53 -20.70
C ASN A 43 10.70 11.70 -19.40
N GLU A 44 11.78 11.02 -19.02
CA GLU A 44 11.88 10.31 -17.74
C GLU A 44 12.24 11.26 -16.60
N LEU A 45 11.43 11.20 -15.55
CA LEU A 45 11.64 11.88 -14.29
C LEU A 45 12.07 10.89 -13.19
N PHE A 46 12.85 11.37 -12.24
CA PHE A 46 13.46 10.59 -11.17
C PHE A 46 12.99 11.13 -9.82
N ILE A 47 12.50 10.25 -8.96
CA ILE A 47 12.26 10.58 -7.55
C ILE A 47 13.61 10.56 -6.83
N ILE A 48 13.91 11.62 -6.08
CA ILE A 48 15.05 11.67 -5.18
C ILE A 48 14.58 11.32 -3.76
N GLU A 49 14.88 10.09 -3.33
CA GLU A 49 14.34 9.50 -2.10
C GLU A 49 14.74 10.27 -0.85
N ASP A 50 15.99 10.71 -0.79
CA ASP A 50 16.61 11.33 0.37
C ASP A 50 16.53 12.87 0.36
N ARG A 51 15.74 13.44 -0.56
CA ARG A 51 15.48 14.89 -0.62
C ARG A 51 14.00 15.19 -0.45
N MET A 52 13.69 15.77 0.72
CA MET A 52 12.36 16.21 1.09
C MET A 52 12.30 17.74 1.13
N THR A 53 11.22 18.30 0.61
CA THR A 53 10.93 19.74 0.71
C THR A 53 9.54 19.94 1.30
N PHE A 54 9.37 21.00 2.08
CA PHE A 54 8.07 21.43 2.55
C PHE A 54 7.50 22.49 1.60
N LEU A 55 6.28 22.26 1.13
CA LEU A 55 5.51 23.20 0.31
C LEU A 55 4.32 23.72 1.12
N CYS A 56 4.11 25.02 1.09
CA CYS A 56 2.90 25.64 1.58
C CYS A 56 1.82 25.54 0.50
N GLU A 57 0.55 25.69 0.88
CA GLU A 57 -0.56 25.73 -0.09
C GLU A 57 -0.34 26.79 -1.19
N SER A 58 0.21 27.95 -0.83
CA SER A 58 0.57 29.03 -1.77
C SER A 58 1.63 28.65 -2.79
N ASP A 59 2.44 27.63 -2.50
CA ASP A 59 3.54 27.17 -3.36
C ASP A 59 3.07 26.10 -4.37
N ILE A 60 1.84 25.60 -4.21
CA ILE A 60 1.26 24.57 -5.07
C ILE A 60 0.69 25.24 -6.33
N ALA A 61 1.47 25.22 -7.41
CA ALA A 61 0.95 25.53 -8.73
C ALA A 61 0.00 24.41 -9.20
N LEU A 62 -1.09 24.77 -9.88
CA LEU A 62 -1.95 23.80 -10.55
C LEU A 62 -1.12 23.03 -11.60
N PRO A 63 -1.13 21.70 -11.60
CA PRO A 63 -0.28 20.93 -12.50
C PRO A 63 -0.73 21.13 -13.95
N THR A 64 0.24 21.40 -14.82
CA THR A 64 0.03 21.52 -16.27
C THR A 64 0.17 20.17 -16.99
N ASP A 65 0.90 19.21 -16.42
CA ASP A 65 1.30 17.98 -17.12
C ASP A 65 0.85 16.70 -16.41
N ASN A 66 0.48 15.68 -17.21
CA ASN A 66 0.14 14.35 -16.72
C ASN A 66 1.40 13.50 -16.53
N ILE A 67 1.84 13.32 -15.28
CA ILE A 67 2.97 12.45 -14.94
C ILE A 67 2.48 11.01 -14.72
N TYR A 68 3.02 10.07 -15.49
CA TYR A 68 2.73 8.64 -15.36
C TYR A 68 3.74 7.92 -14.45
N LYS A 69 3.29 6.91 -13.70
CA LYS A 69 4.16 6.06 -12.87
C LYS A 69 4.19 4.64 -13.43
N ASP A 70 5.36 4.22 -13.91
CA ASP A 70 5.59 2.87 -14.43
C ASP A 70 6.09 1.93 -13.32
N TRP A 71 5.14 1.21 -12.73
CA TRP A 71 5.39 0.23 -11.68
C TRP A 71 5.87 -1.14 -12.20
N ILE A 72 5.97 -1.35 -13.52
CA ILE A 72 6.33 -2.65 -14.11
C ILE A 72 7.66 -2.64 -14.86
N PHE A 73 8.40 -1.53 -14.80
CA PHE A 73 9.66 -1.32 -15.50
C PHE A 73 10.77 -2.34 -15.19
N ASP A 74 10.81 -2.91 -13.99
CA ASP A 74 11.94 -3.71 -13.49
C ASP A 74 12.17 -5.07 -14.20
N GLY A 75 11.35 -5.40 -15.20
CA GLY A 75 11.43 -6.64 -15.97
C GLY A 75 10.95 -7.88 -15.24
N SER A 76 10.56 -7.77 -13.96
CA SER A 76 10.01 -8.90 -13.19
C SER A 76 8.61 -9.30 -13.64
N ASN A 77 7.93 -8.43 -14.42
CA ASN A 77 6.64 -8.68 -15.01
C ASN A 77 6.77 -9.06 -16.51
N PRO A 78 6.20 -10.19 -16.98
CA PRO A 78 6.14 -10.52 -18.41
C PRO A 78 5.41 -9.45 -19.26
N ASP A 79 4.52 -8.65 -18.67
CA ASP A 79 3.86 -7.52 -19.35
C ASP A 79 4.74 -6.29 -19.50
N SER A 80 5.95 -6.30 -18.93
CA SER A 80 6.86 -5.16 -19.01
C SER A 80 7.17 -4.77 -20.47
N HIS A 81 7.03 -5.70 -21.42
CA HIS A 81 7.22 -5.47 -22.85
C HIS A 81 6.06 -4.76 -23.55
N LEU A 82 4.87 -4.67 -22.93
CA LEU A 82 3.67 -4.10 -23.54
C LEU A 82 3.55 -2.58 -23.37
N LEU A 83 4.35 -1.96 -22.49
CA LEU A 83 4.47 -0.50 -22.40
C LEU A 83 5.62 -0.03 -23.31
N GLY A 84 5.45 -0.28 -24.60
CA GLY A 84 6.19 0.41 -25.65
C GLY A 84 5.56 1.78 -25.87
N MET A 85 6.37 2.83 -25.79
CA MET A 85 6.05 4.21 -26.14
C MET A 85 4.90 4.80 -25.34
N PHE A 86 5.21 5.34 -24.17
CA PHE A 86 4.31 6.27 -23.52
C PHE A 86 4.18 7.52 -24.40
N ASP A 87 3.03 7.67 -25.06
CA ASP A 87 2.52 8.96 -25.54
C ASP A 87 2.10 9.83 -24.33
N LYS A 88 3.02 9.95 -23.37
CA LYS A 88 2.86 10.68 -22.12
C LYS A 88 3.96 11.71 -22.05
N ASP A 89 3.57 12.91 -21.64
CA ASP A 89 4.48 14.06 -21.56
C ASP A 89 5.65 13.76 -20.62
N PHE A 90 5.39 13.10 -19.48
CA PHE A 90 6.41 12.67 -18.53
C PHE A 90 6.05 11.36 -17.82
N PHE A 91 7.07 10.58 -17.43
CA PHE A 91 6.87 9.39 -16.61
C PHE A 91 7.99 9.18 -15.57
N ILE A 92 7.68 8.45 -14.50
CA ILE A 92 8.59 8.05 -13.42
C ILE A 92 8.63 6.53 -13.35
N ARG A 93 9.84 5.97 -13.30
CA ARG A 93 10.04 4.51 -13.16
C ARG A 93 11.25 4.12 -12.31
N ARG A 94 12.01 5.12 -11.84
CA ARG A 94 13.23 4.97 -11.05
C ARG A 94 13.22 5.92 -9.87
N ILE A 95 13.87 5.46 -8.81
CA ILE A 95 14.12 6.21 -7.59
C ILE A 95 15.63 6.22 -7.38
N ILE A 96 16.18 7.39 -7.08
CA ILE A 96 17.58 7.58 -6.75
C ILE A 96 17.69 7.97 -5.29
N ASN A 97 18.68 7.42 -4.61
CA ASN A 97 19.09 7.83 -3.28
C ASN A 97 20.54 8.30 -3.36
N PHE A 98 20.78 9.60 -3.17
CA PHE A 98 22.13 10.16 -3.32
C PHE A 98 23.04 9.77 -2.16
N SER A 99 22.50 9.71 -0.93
CA SER A 99 23.22 9.35 0.28
C SER A 99 23.65 7.89 0.29
N ALA A 100 22.80 6.99 -0.21
CA ALA A 100 23.08 5.57 -0.34
C ALA A 100 23.73 5.19 -1.68
N GLU A 101 24.00 6.17 -2.55
CA GLU A 101 24.57 5.97 -3.89
C GLU A 101 23.88 4.84 -4.67
N SER A 102 22.55 4.83 -4.66
CA SER A 102 21.78 3.73 -5.24
C SER A 102 20.66 4.22 -6.15
N ILE A 103 20.34 3.36 -7.12
CA ILE A 103 19.18 3.52 -7.99
C ILE A 103 18.36 2.23 -7.97
N ARG A 104 17.05 2.37 -7.92
CA ARG A 104 16.13 1.23 -7.84
C ARG A 104 14.86 1.50 -8.63
N PRO A 105 14.17 0.44 -9.10
CA PRO A 105 12.91 0.65 -9.80
C PRO A 105 11.85 1.18 -8.84
N LEU A 106 10.93 1.97 -9.40
CA LEU A 106 9.78 2.52 -8.67
C LEU A 106 8.94 1.41 -8.02
N SER A 107 8.86 0.22 -8.63
CA SER A 107 8.18 -0.96 -8.08
C SER A 107 8.67 -1.42 -6.70
N LEU A 108 9.85 -0.98 -6.26
CA LEU A 108 10.41 -1.21 -4.93
C LEU A 108 10.08 -0.09 -3.94
N SER A 109 9.13 0.81 -4.21
CA SER A 109 8.62 1.74 -3.20
C SER A 109 7.24 1.35 -2.70
N ALA A 110 6.91 1.91 -1.53
CA ALA A 110 5.55 1.88 -1.04
C ALA A 110 4.78 3.03 -1.70
N PRO A 111 3.63 2.76 -2.31
CA PRO A 111 2.78 3.84 -2.82
C PRO A 111 2.21 4.66 -1.67
N LEU A 112 1.99 5.94 -1.93
CA LEU A 112 1.21 6.80 -1.02
C LEU A 112 -0.25 6.39 -1.06
N HIS A 113 -0.97 6.61 0.05
CA HIS A 113 -2.41 6.36 0.08
C HIS A 113 -3.14 7.12 -1.03
N ALA A 114 -2.80 8.40 -1.24
CA ALA A 114 -3.38 9.23 -2.29
C ALA A 114 -3.10 8.71 -3.71
N GLU A 115 -1.97 8.03 -3.94
CA GLU A 115 -1.71 7.40 -5.24
C GLU A 115 -2.70 6.26 -5.47
N LEU A 116 -2.92 5.43 -4.45
CA LEU A 116 -3.86 4.32 -4.52
C LEU A 116 -5.32 4.80 -4.58
N GLU A 117 -5.66 5.92 -3.95
CA GLU A 117 -6.98 6.57 -4.11
C GLU A 117 -7.21 7.03 -5.55
N ILE A 118 -6.21 7.67 -6.18
CA ILE A 118 -6.27 8.07 -7.58
C ILE A 118 -6.39 6.85 -8.49
N GLU A 119 -5.64 5.78 -8.23
CA GLU A 119 -5.73 4.52 -8.98
C GLU A 119 -7.11 3.85 -8.83
N ALA A 120 -7.71 3.88 -7.64
CA ALA A 120 -8.99 3.23 -7.35
C ALA A 120 -10.21 4.03 -7.82
N TYR A 121 -10.18 5.36 -7.69
CA TYR A 121 -11.36 6.21 -7.86
C TYR A 121 -11.24 7.23 -8.99
N GLY A 122 -10.02 7.50 -9.45
CA GLY A 122 -9.76 8.51 -10.46
C GLY A 122 -9.64 9.92 -9.88
N ARG A 123 -8.69 10.67 -10.44
CA ARG A 123 -8.38 12.04 -10.01
C ARG A 123 -9.57 12.99 -10.14
N ASP A 124 -10.28 12.94 -11.27
CA ASP A 124 -11.37 13.87 -11.57
C ASP A 124 -12.53 13.72 -10.58
N TYR A 125 -12.85 12.47 -10.22
CA TYR A 125 -13.85 12.18 -9.20
C TYR A 125 -13.48 12.82 -7.86
N LEU A 126 -12.24 12.58 -7.39
CA LEU A 126 -11.76 13.13 -6.12
C LEU A 126 -11.76 14.67 -6.16
N ALA A 127 -11.25 15.27 -7.24
CA ALA A 127 -11.22 16.72 -7.39
C ALA A 127 -12.63 17.33 -7.29
N VAL A 128 -13.63 16.76 -7.98
CA VAL A 128 -15.02 17.22 -7.92
C VAL A 128 -15.63 16.98 -6.54
N ALA A 129 -15.38 15.83 -5.92
CA ALA A 129 -15.96 15.48 -4.63
C ALA A 129 -15.51 16.41 -3.50
N PHE A 130 -14.21 16.76 -3.46
CA PHE A 130 -13.62 17.54 -2.36
C PHE A 130 -13.65 19.06 -2.57
N SER A 131 -13.75 19.56 -3.81
CA SER A 131 -13.66 21.02 -4.10
C SER A 131 -14.85 21.86 -3.66
N HIS A 132 -16.04 21.27 -3.52
CA HIS A 132 -17.29 22.01 -3.28
C HIS A 132 -18.17 21.42 -2.16
N SER A 133 -17.61 20.54 -1.34
CA SER A 133 -18.35 19.85 -0.28
C SER A 133 -17.84 20.25 1.09
N LYS A 134 -18.74 20.33 2.06
CA LYS A 134 -18.34 20.18 3.47
C LYS A 134 -17.94 18.71 3.65
N VAL A 135 -16.71 18.48 4.10
CA VAL A 135 -16.13 17.14 4.16
C VAL A 135 -15.94 16.71 5.62
N ILE A 136 -16.37 15.50 5.94
CA ILE A 136 -15.96 14.79 7.15
C ILE A 136 -15.09 13.61 6.73
N SER A 137 -13.87 13.57 7.23
CA SER A 137 -12.96 12.43 7.12
C SER A 137 -12.93 11.68 8.46
N LEU A 138 -13.26 10.39 8.42
CA LEU A 138 -13.29 9.51 9.58
C LEU A 138 -12.43 8.25 9.31
N PRO A 139 -11.10 8.37 9.40
CA PRO A 139 -10.23 7.21 9.33
C PRO A 139 -10.43 6.31 10.56
N PHE A 140 -10.40 5.00 10.36
CA PHE A 140 -10.42 4.02 11.45
C PHE A 140 -9.42 2.88 11.23
N THR A 141 -8.91 2.32 12.31
CA THR A 141 -8.18 1.05 12.26
C THR A 141 -9.17 -0.11 12.37
N MET A 142 -9.02 -1.12 11.52
CA MET A 142 -9.87 -2.31 11.56
C MET A 142 -9.09 -3.47 12.20
N PHE A 143 -9.58 -4.01 13.31
CA PHE A 143 -9.03 -5.19 13.96
C PHE A 143 -9.84 -6.42 13.55
N ILE A 144 -9.16 -7.43 13.01
CA ILE A 144 -9.75 -8.68 12.56
C ILE A 144 -9.07 -9.79 13.36
N ASP A 145 -9.86 -10.63 14.03
CA ASP A 145 -9.31 -11.72 14.84
C ASP A 145 -10.27 -12.92 14.93
N GLY A 146 -9.69 -14.11 14.99
CA GLY A 146 -10.42 -15.36 15.21
C GLY A 146 -10.35 -15.75 16.68
N PHE A 147 -11.46 -15.71 17.41
CA PHE A 147 -11.49 -16.07 18.83
C PHE A 147 -12.36 -17.29 19.11
N GLY A 148 -11.92 -18.14 20.03
CA GLY A 148 -12.61 -19.38 20.41
C GLY A 148 -13.76 -19.12 21.38
N LEU A 149 -14.94 -19.65 21.07
CA LEU A 149 -16.03 -19.72 22.04
C LEU A 149 -15.67 -20.66 23.20
N HIS A 150 -15.94 -20.22 24.43
CA HIS A 150 -15.74 -20.99 25.66
C HIS A 150 -14.31 -21.49 25.91
N ARG A 151 -13.28 -20.68 25.59
CA ARG A 151 -11.86 -21.02 25.79
C ARG A 151 -11.38 -22.25 25.00
N THR A 152 -12.13 -22.67 23.98
CA THR A 152 -11.73 -23.75 23.08
C THR A 152 -11.62 -23.23 21.67
N SER A 153 -10.51 -23.54 20.98
CA SER A 153 -10.28 -23.15 19.58
C SER A 153 -11.17 -23.92 18.59
N TYR A 154 -11.84 -24.99 19.06
CA TYR A 154 -12.73 -25.83 18.25
C TYR A 154 -13.92 -25.07 17.66
N ARG A 155 -14.38 -24.00 18.32
CA ARG A 155 -15.49 -23.16 17.85
C ARG A 155 -15.02 -21.72 17.69
N SER A 156 -14.13 -21.47 16.74
CA SER A 156 -13.68 -20.11 16.41
C SER A 156 -14.78 -19.30 15.73
N ILE A 157 -14.90 -18.04 16.11
CA ILE A 157 -15.71 -16.99 15.47
C ILE A 157 -14.75 -15.92 14.96
N LEU A 158 -15.08 -15.31 13.83
CA LEU A 158 -14.36 -14.15 13.32
C LEU A 158 -14.97 -12.87 13.91
N GLY A 159 -14.15 -12.05 14.57
CA GLY A 159 -14.54 -10.71 14.99
C GLY A 159 -13.93 -9.66 14.08
N VAL A 160 -14.75 -8.70 13.63
CA VAL A 160 -14.29 -7.52 12.91
C VAL A 160 -14.70 -6.29 13.70
N TYR A 161 -13.72 -5.51 14.12
CA TYR A 161 -13.88 -4.34 14.96
C TYR A 161 -13.27 -3.12 14.29
N ILE A 162 -13.84 -1.94 14.52
CA ILE A 162 -13.29 -0.66 14.08
C ILE A 162 -13.04 0.25 15.28
N VAL A 163 -11.95 1.00 15.21
CA VAL A 163 -11.58 2.01 16.21
C VAL A 163 -11.23 3.29 15.46
N PRO A 164 -11.87 4.44 15.75
CA PRO A 164 -11.53 5.71 15.11
C PRO A 164 -10.05 6.07 15.31
N ALA A 165 -9.34 6.32 14.21
CA ALA A 165 -7.89 6.50 14.22
C ALA A 165 -7.46 7.88 14.76
N GLY A 166 -8.36 8.87 14.74
CA GLY A 166 -8.10 10.21 15.26
C GLY A 166 -8.05 10.31 16.79
N MET A 167 -8.33 9.22 17.51
CA MET A 167 -8.28 9.17 18.97
C MET A 167 -6.84 9.00 19.49
N THR A 168 -6.56 9.49 20.71
CA THR A 168 -5.28 9.20 21.38
C THR A 168 -5.14 7.69 21.66
N SER A 169 -3.91 7.18 21.79
CA SER A 169 -3.67 5.77 22.11
C SER A 169 -4.42 5.31 23.36
N ARG A 170 -4.55 6.18 24.38
CA ARG A 170 -5.33 5.87 25.58
C ARG A 170 -6.81 5.65 25.23
N GLU A 171 -7.40 6.55 24.44
CA GLU A 171 -8.81 6.44 24.06
C GLU A 171 -9.06 5.24 23.12
N GLN A 172 -8.14 4.93 22.20
CA GLN A 172 -8.25 3.76 21.31
C GLN A 172 -8.32 2.42 22.06
N THR A 173 -7.71 2.32 23.26
CA THR A 173 -7.76 1.09 24.08
C THR A 173 -9.02 0.96 24.93
N ARG A 174 -9.85 2.00 25.02
CA ARG A 174 -11.06 1.97 25.84
C ARG A 174 -12.16 1.23 25.09
N ARG A 175 -12.75 0.22 25.74
CA ARG A 175 -13.83 -0.60 25.18
C ARG A 175 -14.99 0.17 24.55
N PRO A 176 -15.46 1.32 25.10
CA PRO A 176 -16.53 2.10 24.46
C PRO A 176 -16.18 2.67 23.08
N ASN A 177 -14.89 2.77 22.75
CA ASN A 177 -14.41 3.29 21.47
C ASN A 177 -14.10 2.17 20.47
N VAL A 178 -14.36 0.91 20.84
CA VAL A 178 -14.20 -0.26 19.97
C VAL A 178 -15.59 -0.67 19.48
N PHE A 179 -15.87 -0.44 18.21
CA PHE A 179 -17.14 -0.77 17.61
C PHE A 179 -17.06 -2.13 16.92
N VAL A 180 -18.03 -3.01 17.19
CA VAL A 180 -18.16 -4.27 16.46
C VAL A 180 -18.80 -3.96 15.12
N LEU A 181 -18.08 -4.21 14.02
CA LEU A 181 -18.61 -4.04 12.67
C LEU A 181 -19.43 -5.27 12.27
N THR A 182 -18.86 -6.47 12.42
CA THR A 182 -19.54 -7.72 12.11
C THR A 182 -18.89 -8.90 12.83
N LEU A 183 -19.64 -10.00 12.95
CA LEU A 183 -19.17 -11.29 13.46
C LEU A 183 -19.38 -12.37 12.40
N GLY A 184 -18.35 -13.15 12.12
CA GLY A 184 -18.43 -14.32 11.28
C GLY A 184 -18.72 -15.57 12.12
N PRO A 185 -19.84 -16.28 11.88
CA PRO A 185 -20.17 -17.45 12.67
C PRO A 185 -19.13 -18.56 12.49
N HIS A 186 -19.14 -19.52 13.41
CA HIS A 186 -18.20 -20.63 13.36
C HIS A 186 -18.29 -21.39 12.04
N GLY A 187 -17.14 -21.63 11.41
CA GLY A 187 -17.03 -22.32 10.13
C GLY A 187 -17.33 -21.44 8.91
N ALA A 188 -17.73 -20.18 9.09
CA ALA A 188 -17.90 -19.25 7.98
C ALA A 188 -16.56 -18.95 7.30
N LYS A 189 -16.58 -18.88 5.97
CA LYS A 189 -15.40 -18.41 5.22
C LYS A 189 -15.27 -16.90 5.41
N PRO A 190 -14.07 -16.36 5.64
CA PRO A 190 -13.87 -14.92 5.73
C PRO A 190 -14.43 -14.16 4.51
N SER A 191 -14.33 -14.72 3.30
CA SER A 191 -14.93 -14.14 2.08
C SER A 191 -16.41 -13.82 2.24
N ASP A 192 -17.17 -14.73 2.85
CA ASP A 192 -18.62 -14.64 2.99
C ASP A 192 -18.97 -13.58 4.06
N VAL A 193 -18.16 -13.51 5.12
CA VAL A 193 -18.28 -12.48 6.18
C VAL A 193 -17.96 -11.09 5.65
N PHE A 194 -16.95 -10.96 4.79
CA PHE A 194 -16.62 -9.65 4.22
C PHE A 194 -17.59 -9.22 3.13
N ALA A 195 -18.17 -10.17 2.37
CA ALA A 195 -19.15 -9.85 1.32
C ALA A 195 -20.32 -9.00 1.81
N VAL A 196 -20.80 -9.21 3.04
CA VAL A 196 -21.89 -8.41 3.62
C VAL A 196 -21.50 -6.97 3.98
N VAL A 197 -20.22 -6.70 4.25
CA VAL A 197 -19.72 -5.35 4.57
C VAL A 197 -19.03 -4.65 3.41
N THR A 198 -18.71 -5.37 2.32
CA THR A 198 -17.96 -4.82 1.19
C THR A 198 -18.65 -3.60 0.57
N SER A 199 -19.95 -3.69 0.26
CA SER A 199 -20.71 -2.61 -0.38
C SER A 199 -20.79 -1.33 0.47
N PRO A 200 -21.23 -1.38 1.74
CA PRO A 200 -21.28 -0.17 2.56
C PRO A 200 -19.89 0.41 2.84
N LEU A 201 -18.87 -0.43 3.08
CA LEU A 201 -17.52 0.05 3.35
C LEU A 201 -16.88 0.68 2.11
N SER A 202 -16.99 0.08 0.93
CA SER A 202 -16.41 0.66 -0.29
C SER A 202 -17.06 1.99 -0.67
N THR A 203 -18.35 2.15 -0.37
CA THR A 203 -19.08 3.41 -0.54
C THR A 203 -18.54 4.50 0.39
N LEU A 204 -18.25 4.16 1.65
CA LEU A 204 -17.66 5.08 2.62
C LEU A 204 -16.18 5.35 2.36
N ASP A 205 -15.42 4.37 1.88
CA ASP A 205 -13.99 4.47 1.54
C ASP A 205 -13.79 5.48 0.40
N ARG A 206 -14.59 5.35 -0.66
CA ARG A 206 -14.61 6.31 -1.78
C ARG A 206 -15.16 7.68 -1.38
N GLY A 207 -16.03 7.71 -0.38
CA GLY A 207 -16.78 8.88 0.04
C GLY A 207 -18.18 8.92 -0.56
N THR A 208 -19.14 9.39 0.26
CA THR A 208 -20.54 9.52 -0.12
C THR A 208 -21.21 10.69 0.58
N LYS A 209 -22.29 11.20 0.02
CA LYS A 209 -23.09 12.26 0.64
C LYS A 209 -24.03 11.66 1.68
N LEU A 210 -23.97 12.17 2.91
CA LEU A 210 -24.83 11.77 4.02
C LEU A 210 -25.48 13.01 4.66
N THR A 211 -26.70 12.86 5.16
CA THR A 211 -27.33 13.88 6.00
C THR A 211 -26.84 13.72 7.43
N VAL A 212 -26.05 14.68 7.90
CA VAL A 212 -25.50 14.72 9.26
C VAL A 212 -26.03 15.99 9.93
N ASN A 213 -26.80 15.84 11.01
CA ASN A 213 -27.45 16.94 11.73
C ASN A 213 -28.29 17.87 10.82
N GLY A 214 -28.95 17.30 9.80
CA GLY A 214 -29.80 18.05 8.87
C GLY A 214 -29.06 18.70 7.70
N GLU A 215 -27.73 18.60 7.64
CA GLU A 215 -26.92 19.11 6.52
C GLU A 215 -26.43 17.97 5.63
N GLU A 216 -26.39 18.18 4.31
CA GLU A 216 -25.72 17.28 3.39
C GLU A 216 -24.20 17.47 3.49
N ILE A 217 -23.49 16.42 3.89
CA ILE A 217 -22.04 16.42 4.09
C ILE A 217 -21.44 15.27 3.29
N PHE A 218 -20.31 15.53 2.63
CA PHE A 218 -19.52 14.48 1.99
C PHE A 218 -18.69 13.77 3.06
N VAL A 219 -18.98 12.50 3.31
CA VAL A 219 -18.35 11.71 4.36
C VAL A 219 -17.46 10.65 3.72
N CYS A 220 -16.19 10.66 4.09
CA CYS A 220 -15.22 9.61 3.81
C CYS A 220 -14.92 8.87 5.11
N ALA A 221 -15.29 7.60 5.22
CA ALA A 221 -14.94 6.77 6.36
C ALA A 221 -14.24 5.51 5.86
N TYR A 222 -12.93 5.45 6.07
CA TYR A 222 -12.05 4.49 5.42
C TYR A 222 -11.15 3.79 6.43
N THR A 223 -10.71 2.60 6.03
CA THR A 223 -9.74 1.85 6.83
C THR A 223 -8.36 2.49 6.65
N LEU A 224 -7.70 2.87 7.74
CA LEU A 224 -6.32 3.37 7.72
C LEU A 224 -5.31 2.22 7.78
N ALA A 225 -5.63 1.19 8.57
CA ALA A 225 -4.80 0.01 8.75
C ALA A 225 -5.64 -1.19 9.18
N PHE A 226 -5.21 -2.39 8.77
CA PHE A 226 -5.74 -3.65 9.28
C PHE A 226 -4.81 -4.22 10.34
N THR A 227 -5.39 -4.59 11.47
CA THR A 227 -4.69 -5.15 12.64
C THR A 227 -5.30 -6.51 12.99
N GLY A 228 -4.58 -7.29 13.78
CA GLY A 228 -4.93 -8.66 14.12
C GLY A 228 -3.79 -9.31 14.91
N ASP A 229 -3.96 -10.55 15.34
CA ASP A 229 -2.83 -11.36 15.79
C ASP A 229 -1.87 -11.65 14.62
N MET A 230 -0.67 -12.16 14.92
CA MET A 230 0.37 -12.37 13.89
C MET A 230 -0.12 -13.25 12.70
N PRO A 231 -0.72 -14.44 12.93
CA PRO A 231 -1.30 -15.24 11.85
C PRO A 231 -2.36 -14.48 11.03
N GLN A 232 -3.24 -13.75 11.68
CA GLN A 232 -4.31 -13.01 11.02
C GLN A 232 -3.78 -11.82 10.23
N GLN A 233 -2.71 -11.15 10.68
CA GLN A 233 -2.06 -10.09 9.91
C GLN A 233 -1.47 -10.61 8.59
N LEU A 234 -0.79 -11.75 8.61
CA LEU A 234 -0.30 -12.38 7.37
C LEU A 234 -1.47 -12.80 6.47
N ALA A 235 -2.55 -13.34 7.04
CA ALA A 235 -3.76 -13.65 6.28
C ALA A 235 -4.39 -12.39 5.65
N ASN A 236 -4.44 -11.27 6.38
CA ASN A 236 -4.93 -9.99 5.90
C ASN A 236 -4.09 -9.43 4.74
N LYS A 237 -2.80 -9.79 4.65
CA LYS A 237 -1.89 -9.50 3.52
C LYS A 237 -2.05 -10.47 2.34
N GLY A 238 -2.79 -11.57 2.50
CA GLY A 238 -2.83 -12.67 1.53
C GLY A 238 -1.55 -13.51 1.51
N LEU A 239 -0.79 -13.54 2.61
CA LEU A 239 0.47 -14.27 2.74
C LEU A 239 0.29 -15.58 3.51
N MET A 240 1.20 -16.52 3.28
CA MET A 240 1.30 -17.74 4.07
C MET A 240 1.71 -17.42 5.51
N SER A 241 1.51 -18.37 6.42
CA SER A 241 1.86 -18.18 7.83
C SER A 241 3.36 -18.03 8.05
N GLN A 242 3.74 -17.58 9.25
CA GLN A 242 5.11 -17.44 9.72
C GLN A 242 5.90 -18.77 9.73
N LYS A 243 5.23 -19.92 9.56
CA LYS A 243 5.87 -21.24 9.43
C LYS A 243 6.34 -21.54 8.01
N ALA A 244 5.93 -20.76 7.01
CA ALA A 244 6.37 -20.93 5.64
C ALA A 244 7.85 -20.56 5.48
N ASN A 245 8.47 -21.10 4.42
CA ASN A 245 9.84 -20.76 4.04
C ASN A 245 10.02 -19.26 3.82
N TYR A 246 9.01 -18.59 3.24
CA TYR A 246 8.97 -17.13 3.05
C TYR A 246 7.82 -16.51 3.84
N GLY A 247 7.78 -16.78 5.15
CA GLY A 247 6.68 -16.36 6.03
C GLY A 247 6.69 -14.88 6.46
N CYS A 248 7.73 -14.10 6.12
CA CYS A 248 7.80 -12.69 6.53
C CYS A 248 6.81 -11.84 5.74
N GLY A 249 6.10 -10.94 6.44
CA GLY A 249 5.13 -10.01 5.87
C GLY A 249 5.72 -8.80 5.11
N PHE A 250 7.04 -8.60 5.14
CA PHE A 250 7.71 -7.39 4.62
C PHE A 250 8.87 -7.67 3.68
N CYS A 251 9.46 -8.86 3.71
CA CYS A 251 10.55 -9.23 2.82
C CYS A 251 10.45 -10.71 2.41
N LEU A 252 11.34 -11.11 1.51
CA LEU A 252 11.47 -12.45 0.95
C LEU A 252 12.60 -13.23 1.62
N ILE A 253 12.91 -12.96 2.90
CA ILE A 253 13.91 -13.73 3.63
C ILE A 253 13.47 -15.18 3.81
N HIS A 254 14.38 -16.12 3.53
CA HIS A 254 14.10 -17.54 3.72
C HIS A 254 14.15 -17.90 5.22
N SER A 255 13.38 -18.90 5.64
CA SER A 255 13.28 -19.36 7.04
C SER A 255 14.63 -19.77 7.66
N LYS A 256 15.57 -20.21 6.80
CA LYS A 256 16.94 -20.59 7.16
C LYS A 256 17.88 -19.39 7.36
N GLU A 257 17.50 -18.21 6.90
CA GLU A 257 18.35 -17.00 6.91
C GLU A 257 17.84 -15.93 7.89
N ARG A 258 16.84 -16.23 8.73
CA ARG A 258 16.22 -15.25 9.63
C ARG A 258 17.18 -14.53 10.58
N GLN A 259 18.35 -15.12 10.85
CA GLN A 259 19.40 -14.54 11.70
C GLN A 259 20.40 -13.69 10.90
N ASN A 260 20.24 -13.57 9.59
CA ASN A 260 21.11 -12.77 8.74
C ASN A 260 20.73 -11.28 8.85
N LEU A 261 21.43 -10.57 9.75
CA LEU A 261 21.27 -9.13 9.95
C LEU A 261 21.70 -8.30 8.74
N ASN A 262 22.46 -8.88 7.80
CA ASN A 262 22.90 -8.23 6.56
C ASN A 262 21.96 -8.51 5.38
N PHE A 263 20.78 -9.10 5.61
CA PHE A 263 19.83 -9.35 4.55
C PHE A 263 19.31 -8.02 3.98
N ASP A 264 19.41 -7.87 2.66
CA ASP A 264 18.98 -6.66 1.96
C ASP A 264 17.45 -6.61 1.84
N ILE A 265 16.80 -6.07 2.88
CA ILE A 265 15.34 -5.92 2.95
C ILE A 265 14.79 -4.91 1.93
N GLN A 266 15.63 -4.04 1.37
CA GLN A 266 15.17 -3.09 0.34
C GLN A 266 15.06 -3.80 -1.01
N LYS A 267 16.11 -4.52 -1.41
CA LYS A 267 16.14 -5.28 -2.67
C LYS A 267 15.19 -6.48 -2.65
N TYR A 268 15.10 -7.17 -1.52
CA TYR A 268 14.25 -8.35 -1.34
C TYR A 268 13.00 -8.05 -0.50
N GLY A 269 12.59 -6.79 -0.43
CA GLY A 269 11.36 -6.36 0.20
C GLY A 269 10.11 -6.82 -0.56
N ARG A 270 8.99 -6.88 0.17
CA ARG A 270 7.65 -7.00 -0.42
C ARG A 270 7.10 -5.59 -0.63
N TYR A 271 6.51 -5.35 -1.80
CA TYR A 271 5.97 -4.06 -2.20
C TYR A 271 4.61 -4.23 -2.86
N HIS A 272 3.72 -3.26 -2.66
CA HIS A 272 2.32 -3.32 -3.12
C HIS A 272 2.21 -3.74 -4.59
N HIS A 273 2.81 -2.97 -5.51
CA HIS A 273 2.68 -3.21 -6.95
C HIS A 273 3.38 -4.50 -7.41
N ARG A 274 4.49 -4.89 -6.76
CA ARG A 274 5.14 -6.19 -7.04
C ARG A 274 4.26 -7.35 -6.61
N THR A 275 3.66 -7.29 -5.42
CA THR A 275 2.73 -8.32 -4.95
C THR A 275 1.53 -8.44 -5.89
N LEU A 276 0.95 -7.32 -6.33
CA LEU A 276 -0.14 -7.33 -7.32
C LEU A 276 0.31 -7.84 -8.70
N ALA A 277 1.53 -7.53 -9.14
CA ALA A 277 2.06 -8.05 -10.40
C ALA A 277 2.20 -9.58 -10.37
N VAL A 278 2.69 -10.15 -9.26
CA VAL A 278 2.77 -11.60 -9.13
C VAL A 278 1.38 -12.24 -9.05
N ARG A 279 0.41 -11.61 -8.38
CA ARG A 279 -1.00 -12.05 -8.41
C ARG A 279 -1.52 -12.15 -9.83
N ARG A 280 -1.44 -11.07 -10.60
CA ARG A 280 -1.87 -11.02 -12.02
C ARG A 280 -1.18 -12.07 -12.88
N ARG A 281 0.10 -12.36 -12.62
CA ARG A 281 0.82 -13.45 -13.29
C ARG A 281 0.23 -14.81 -12.93
N GLY A 282 -0.03 -15.06 -11.65
CA GLY A 282 -0.64 -16.29 -11.16
C GLY A 282 -2.04 -16.54 -11.75
N ASP A 283 -2.86 -15.50 -11.89
CA ASP A 283 -4.22 -15.57 -12.45
C ASP A 283 -4.24 -16.06 -13.91
N ARG A 284 -3.12 -15.96 -14.63
CA ARG A 284 -2.97 -16.44 -16.01
C ARG A 284 -2.43 -17.87 -16.10
N LEU A 285 -2.01 -18.45 -14.99
CA LEU A 285 -1.47 -19.79 -14.93
C LEU A 285 -2.58 -20.80 -14.61
N ASN A 286 -2.35 -22.07 -14.94
CA ASN A 286 -3.19 -23.14 -14.41
C ASN A 286 -3.00 -23.27 -12.89
N LYS A 287 -3.95 -23.93 -12.21
CA LYS A 287 -3.97 -24.05 -10.74
C LYS A 287 -2.65 -24.55 -10.15
N THR A 288 -2.07 -25.61 -10.71
CA THR A 288 -0.83 -26.21 -10.21
C THR A 288 0.35 -25.25 -10.31
N ALA A 289 0.51 -24.59 -11.46
CA ALA A 289 1.59 -23.63 -11.67
C ALA A 289 1.39 -22.35 -10.84
N CYS A 290 0.15 -21.92 -10.64
CA CYS A 290 -0.22 -20.79 -9.78
C CYS A 290 0.14 -21.06 -8.30
N THR A 291 -0.27 -22.21 -7.76
CA THR A 291 0.08 -22.63 -6.39
C THR A 291 1.60 -22.75 -6.21
N ALA A 292 2.33 -23.28 -7.20
CA ALA A 292 3.78 -23.35 -7.16
C ALA A 292 4.44 -21.97 -7.10
N LEU A 293 4.04 -21.06 -8.00
CA LEU A 293 4.52 -19.67 -8.04
C LEU A 293 4.29 -18.95 -6.71
N PHE A 294 3.09 -19.04 -6.14
CA PHE A 294 2.78 -18.35 -4.88
C PHE A 294 3.52 -18.96 -3.69
N LYS A 295 3.68 -20.29 -3.66
CA LYS A 295 4.45 -20.97 -2.61
C LYS A 295 5.92 -20.57 -2.61
N GLU A 296 6.52 -20.37 -3.78
CA GLU A 296 7.92 -19.91 -3.93
C GLU A 296 8.20 -18.55 -3.30
N ILE A 297 7.16 -17.74 -3.10
CA ILE A 297 7.27 -16.40 -2.50
C ILE A 297 6.39 -16.23 -1.26
N GLY A 298 5.87 -17.31 -0.69
CA GLY A 298 5.08 -17.28 0.56
C GLY A 298 3.74 -16.55 0.45
N MET A 299 3.08 -16.59 -0.71
CA MET A 299 1.73 -16.06 -0.92
C MET A 299 0.69 -17.18 -0.82
N LYS A 300 -0.52 -16.87 -0.31
CA LYS A 300 -1.67 -17.81 -0.36
C LYS A 300 -2.22 -17.88 -1.78
N ASP A 301 -2.93 -18.94 -2.14
CA ASP A 301 -3.56 -19.04 -3.47
C ASP A 301 -4.65 -17.98 -3.67
N GLU A 302 -5.47 -17.77 -2.66
CA GLU A 302 -6.54 -16.77 -2.68
C GLU A 302 -6.05 -15.37 -2.29
N GLN A 303 -6.58 -14.36 -2.97
CA GLN A 303 -6.35 -12.97 -2.61
C GLN A 303 -7.16 -12.58 -1.37
N THR A 304 -6.60 -11.67 -0.57
CA THR A 304 -7.30 -11.12 0.60
C THR A 304 -8.60 -10.40 0.16
N PRO A 305 -9.77 -10.72 0.74
CA PRO A 305 -11.03 -10.05 0.40
C PRO A 305 -11.06 -8.58 0.85
N LEU A 306 -10.12 -8.16 1.70
CA LEU A 306 -10.01 -6.79 2.20
C LEU A 306 -9.77 -5.75 1.10
N ILE A 307 -9.15 -6.17 -0.02
CA ILE A 307 -8.92 -5.28 -1.17
C ILE A 307 -10.22 -4.80 -1.83
N LEU A 308 -11.34 -5.52 -1.62
CA LEU A 308 -12.62 -5.21 -2.24
C LEU A 308 -13.29 -3.97 -1.64
N PHE A 309 -12.95 -3.62 -0.40
CA PHE A 309 -13.55 -2.48 0.29
C PHE A 309 -12.55 -1.48 0.85
N ALA A 310 -11.25 -1.80 0.82
CA ALA A 310 -10.18 -0.86 1.10
C ALA A 310 -9.10 -0.95 0.00
N PRO A 311 -9.45 -0.63 -1.26
CA PRO A 311 -8.54 -0.74 -2.40
C PRO A 311 -7.35 0.24 -2.29
N CYS A 312 -7.53 1.34 -1.55
CA CYS A 312 -6.56 2.42 -1.41
C CYS A 312 -5.42 2.10 -0.42
N LEU A 313 -5.37 0.89 0.13
CA LEU A 313 -4.40 0.51 1.15
C LEU A 313 -3.23 -0.30 0.60
N ASP A 314 -2.02 0.11 0.95
CA ASP A 314 -0.81 -0.67 0.72
C ASP A 314 -0.95 -2.08 1.33
N LEU A 315 -0.86 -3.12 0.49
CA LEU A 315 -1.00 -4.52 0.92
C LEU A 315 0.04 -4.92 1.97
N ILE A 316 1.18 -4.24 1.99
CA ILE A 316 2.32 -4.55 2.82
C ILE A 316 2.36 -3.62 4.04
N ARG A 317 2.36 -2.30 3.86
CA ARG A 317 2.63 -1.36 4.96
C ARG A 317 1.42 -0.96 5.80
N SER A 318 0.18 -1.11 5.31
CA SER A 318 -1.01 -0.77 6.10
C SER A 318 -1.44 -1.86 7.10
N ARG A 319 -0.62 -2.89 7.26
CA ARG A 319 -0.78 -3.93 8.28
C ARG A 319 0.49 -3.92 9.12
N PRO A 320 0.41 -3.71 10.44
CA PRO A 320 1.58 -3.50 11.29
C PRO A 320 2.69 -4.54 11.12
N PRO A 321 3.93 -4.19 11.50
CA PRO A 321 5.06 -5.09 11.40
C PRO A 321 4.91 -6.38 12.21
N ASP A 322 5.40 -7.47 11.63
CA ASP A 322 5.57 -8.79 12.26
C ASP A 322 6.83 -8.79 13.15
N MET A 323 6.88 -9.68 14.15
CA MET A 323 8.03 -9.93 15.03
C MET A 323 9.32 -10.27 14.27
N ALA A 324 9.23 -10.76 13.03
CA ALA A 324 10.41 -11.06 12.20
C ALA A 324 11.35 -9.85 12.03
N HIS A 325 10.87 -8.62 12.27
CA HIS A 325 11.69 -7.42 12.33
C HIS A 325 11.37 -6.53 13.56
N SER A 326 10.79 -7.07 14.65
CA SER A 326 10.43 -6.25 15.82
C SER A 326 11.62 -5.77 16.65
N GLU A 327 12.82 -6.25 16.35
CA GLU A 327 14.06 -5.88 17.04
C GLU A 327 14.90 -4.84 16.27
N PHE A 328 14.34 -4.25 15.20
CA PHE A 328 14.93 -3.10 14.50
C PHE A 328 14.14 -1.82 14.80
#